data_AF-A0A1M5R1R7-F1
#
_entry.id   AF-A0A1M5R1R7-F1
#
_cell.length_a   1.000
_cell.length_b   1.000
_cell.length_c   1.000
_cell.angle_alpha   90.00
_cell.angle_beta   90.00
_cell.angle_gamma   90.00
#
_symmetry.space_group_name_H-M   'P 1'
#
loop_
_entity.id
_entity.type
_entity.pdbx_description
1 polymer ?
#
loop_
_entity_poly.entity_id
_entity_poly.type
_entity_poly.pdbx_seq_one_letter_code
_entity_poly.pdbx_strand_id
1 'polypeptide(L)'
;MQIKRKFFHRLTLPAISKKIMNLKDELEIRVNKIWDILQLAKESFYYSYYLHKPHSVEELNYINSSNHFAFIKMSLWKVSVIELSKLFNKTESQDKFNLNKLLVNLKSDGHFRSLKLSSPKLADWEKRLAKNRETIKQIIDLRDKVYSHTDKNNNHIIDSDITFEKTEKLIKLCEEIIQVIFIEIFDADAKMNLVYFDESFKEIPKILAQEENRRKEKIIEDYKRYSR
;
A
#
# COMPACT_ATOMS: atom_id res chain seq x y z
N MET A 1 34.09 -38.86 19.66
CA MET A 1 33.00 -38.94 18.67
C MET A 1 33.11 -37.71 17.76
N GLN A 2 33.80 -37.84 16.63
CA GLN A 2 34.11 -36.73 15.71
C GLN A 2 33.07 -36.67 14.58
N ILE A 3 32.37 -35.55 14.45
CA ILE A 3 31.43 -35.31 13.35
C ILE A 3 32.19 -34.64 12.20
N LYS A 4 32.45 -35.40 11.13
CA LYS A 4 33.01 -34.89 9.87
C LYS A 4 32.03 -33.94 9.20
N ARG A 5 32.39 -32.65 9.10
CA ARG A 5 31.72 -31.67 8.23
C ARG A 5 32.01 -32.02 6.76
N LYS A 6 30.99 -32.41 6.00
CA LYS A 6 31.07 -32.51 4.54
C LYS A 6 31.11 -31.09 3.97
N PHE A 7 32.22 -30.76 3.32
CA PHE A 7 32.36 -29.60 2.45
C PHE A 7 31.35 -29.69 1.30
N PHE A 8 30.54 -28.64 1.13
CA PHE A 8 29.75 -28.45 -0.08
C PHE A 8 30.70 -28.09 -1.23
N HIS A 9 30.74 -28.95 -2.25
CA HIS A 9 31.34 -28.61 -3.54
C HIS A 9 30.62 -27.38 -4.12
N ARG A 10 31.41 -26.36 -4.49
CA ARG A 10 30.97 -25.27 -5.35
C ARG A 10 30.43 -25.86 -6.66
N LEU A 11 29.11 -25.89 -6.81
CA LEU A 11 28.48 -25.97 -8.11
C LEU A 11 28.69 -24.61 -8.79
N THR A 12 29.60 -24.58 -9.76
CA THR A 12 29.71 -23.49 -10.71
C THR A 12 28.38 -23.34 -11.44
N LEU A 13 27.71 -22.21 -11.25
CA LEU A 13 26.51 -21.83 -11.99
C LEU A 13 26.81 -21.87 -13.49
N PRO A 14 26.04 -22.61 -14.31
CA PRO A 14 26.18 -22.53 -15.75
C PRO A 14 25.88 -21.10 -16.21
N ALA A 15 26.70 -20.59 -17.13
CA ALA A 15 26.55 -19.28 -17.73
C ALA A 15 25.14 -19.16 -18.32
N ILE A 16 24.31 -18.33 -17.67
CA ILE A 16 22.98 -17.99 -18.16
C ILE A 16 23.19 -17.20 -19.45
N SER A 17 22.88 -17.85 -20.58
CA SER A 17 22.67 -17.18 -21.86
C SER A 17 21.79 -15.96 -21.62
N LYS A 18 22.33 -14.77 -21.93
CA LYS A 18 21.66 -13.49 -21.80
C LYS A 18 20.50 -13.45 -22.81
N LYS A 19 19.39 -14.11 -22.48
CA LYS A 19 18.14 -14.08 -23.25
C LYS A 19 17.80 -12.61 -23.44
N ILE A 20 17.77 -12.16 -24.69
CA ILE A 20 17.33 -10.81 -25.03
C ILE A 20 15.87 -10.74 -24.56
N MET A 21 15.64 -10.00 -23.48
CA MET A 21 14.31 -9.80 -22.93
C MET A 21 13.51 -8.99 -23.93
N ASN A 22 12.32 -9.48 -24.31
CA ASN A 22 11.48 -8.74 -25.23
C ASN A 22 10.78 -7.57 -24.49
N LEU A 23 10.26 -6.60 -25.22
CA LEU A 23 9.62 -5.40 -24.63
C LEU A 23 8.39 -5.72 -23.78
N LYS A 24 7.66 -6.79 -24.12
CA LYS A 24 6.47 -7.23 -23.38
C LYS A 24 6.88 -7.79 -22.01
N ASP A 25 7.90 -8.64 -21.96
CA ASP A 25 8.48 -9.18 -20.72
C ASP A 25 9.02 -8.04 -19.83
N GLU A 26 9.70 -7.05 -20.43
CA GLU A 26 10.19 -5.87 -19.71
C GLU A 26 9.05 -5.05 -19.08
N LEU A 27 8.00 -4.80 -19.85
CA LEU A 27 6.82 -4.10 -19.36
C LEU A 27 6.13 -4.89 -18.25
N GLU A 28 5.99 -6.21 -18.42
CA GLU A 28 5.35 -7.08 -17.43
C GLU A 28 6.07 -7.01 -16.08
N ILE A 29 7.40 -7.13 -16.07
CA ILE A 29 8.21 -6.97 -14.85
C ILE A 29 7.96 -5.60 -14.20
N ARG A 30 7.89 -4.55 -15.01
CA ARG A 30 7.69 -3.19 -14.50
C ARG A 30 6.29 -2.98 -13.93
N VAL A 31 5.27 -3.46 -14.62
CA VAL A 31 3.86 -3.39 -14.20
C VAL A 31 3.66 -4.23 -12.93
N ASN A 32 4.24 -5.43 -12.86
CA ASN A 32 4.23 -6.27 -11.66
C ASN A 32 4.88 -5.59 -10.45
N LYS A 33 5.98 -4.84 -10.65
CA LYS A 33 6.60 -4.10 -9.55
C LYS A 33 5.76 -2.91 -9.07
N ILE A 34 5.10 -2.22 -10.00
CA ILE A 34 4.14 -1.15 -9.66
C ILE A 34 2.94 -1.75 -8.93
N TRP A 35 2.48 -2.92 -9.36
CA TRP A 35 1.43 -3.70 -8.71
C TRP A 35 1.80 -4.10 -7.28
N ASP A 36 3.00 -4.65 -7.05
CA ASP A 36 3.50 -5.00 -5.72
C ASP A 36 3.46 -3.80 -4.75
N ILE A 37 3.91 -2.63 -5.21
CA ILE A 37 3.90 -1.38 -4.43
C ILE A 37 2.46 -0.95 -4.12
N LEU A 38 1.58 -0.97 -5.12
CA LEU A 38 0.18 -0.60 -4.96
C LEU A 38 -0.53 -1.53 -3.98
N GLN A 39 -0.27 -2.83 -4.05
CA GLN A 39 -0.88 -3.83 -3.17
C GLN A 39 -0.53 -3.57 -1.71
N LEU A 40 0.76 -3.36 -1.41
CA LEU A 40 1.20 -3.05 -0.04
C LEU A 40 0.58 -1.73 0.46
N ALA A 41 0.51 -0.72 -0.42
CA ALA A 41 -0.12 0.55 -0.11
C ALA A 41 -1.61 0.40 0.23
N LYS A 42 -2.31 -0.41 -0.58
CA LYS A 42 -3.75 -0.67 -0.49
C LYS A 42 -4.10 -1.50 0.74
N GLU A 43 -3.37 -2.58 1.02
CA GLU A 43 -3.58 -3.38 2.23
C GLU A 43 -3.39 -2.53 3.48
N SER A 44 -2.26 -1.82 3.57
CA SER A 44 -1.97 -0.94 4.71
C SER A 44 -3.04 0.15 4.87
N PHE A 45 -3.53 0.71 3.75
CA PHE A 45 -4.62 1.67 3.74
C PHE A 45 -5.89 1.08 4.38
N TYR A 46 -6.37 -0.08 3.93
CA TYR A 46 -7.63 -0.65 4.41
C TYR A 46 -7.55 -1.10 5.88
N TYR A 47 -6.42 -1.66 6.31
CA TYR A 47 -6.21 -1.94 7.74
C TYR A 47 -6.22 -0.66 8.58
N SER A 48 -5.53 0.39 8.12
CA SER A 48 -5.55 1.67 8.84
C SER A 48 -6.95 2.30 8.85
N TYR A 49 -7.66 2.25 7.72
CA TYR A 49 -9.02 2.77 7.59
C TYR A 49 -9.96 2.12 8.60
N TYR A 50 -9.98 0.78 8.67
CA TYR A 50 -10.80 0.05 9.62
C TYR A 50 -10.48 0.43 11.07
N LEU A 51 -9.20 0.54 11.44
CA LEU A 51 -8.81 0.94 12.79
C LEU A 51 -9.16 2.40 13.14
N HIS A 52 -9.43 3.26 12.16
CA HIS A 52 -9.97 4.61 12.37
C HIS A 52 -11.50 4.64 12.39
N LYS A 53 -12.13 3.75 11.63
CA LYS A 53 -13.59 3.67 11.44
C LYS A 53 -14.06 2.20 11.58
N PRO A 54 -14.01 1.62 12.79
CA PRO A 54 -14.46 0.25 13.02
C PRO A 54 -16.00 0.17 12.95
N HIS A 55 -16.55 -1.04 13.03
CA HIS A 55 -17.99 -1.24 12.82
C HIS A 55 -18.85 -0.87 14.03
N SER A 56 -18.26 -0.74 15.22
CA SER A 56 -18.97 -0.45 16.46
C SER A 56 -18.24 0.57 17.33
N VAL A 57 -18.99 1.22 18.23
CA VAL A 57 -18.45 2.19 19.18
C VAL A 57 -17.58 1.49 20.23
N GLU A 58 -17.95 0.26 20.59
CA GLU A 58 -17.20 -0.60 21.52
C GLU A 58 -15.81 -0.92 20.98
N GLU A 59 -15.72 -1.33 19.70
CA GLU A 59 -14.44 -1.53 19.01
C GLU A 59 -13.61 -0.24 18.98
N LEU A 60 -14.24 0.89 18.63
CA LEU A 60 -13.55 2.18 18.58
C LEU A 60 -12.96 2.58 19.94
N ASN A 61 -13.74 2.40 21.00
CA ASN A 61 -13.30 2.68 22.36
C ASN A 61 -12.13 1.79 22.77
N TYR A 62 -12.19 0.49 22.46
CA TYR A 62 -11.10 -0.45 22.71
C TYR A 62 -9.83 -0.08 21.91
N ILE A 63 -9.97 0.20 20.62
CA ILE A 63 -8.87 0.57 19.73
C ILE A 63 -8.19 1.85 20.22
N ASN A 64 -8.96 2.84 20.66
CA ASN A 64 -8.43 4.12 21.13
C ASN A 64 -7.82 4.04 22.53
N SER A 65 -8.26 3.12 23.38
CA SER A 65 -7.66 2.88 24.70
C SER A 65 -6.38 2.05 24.64
N SER A 66 -6.20 1.26 23.57
CA SER A 66 -5.04 0.38 23.39
C SER A 66 -3.85 1.07 22.72
N ASN A 67 -2.74 1.21 23.45
CA ASN A 67 -1.47 1.72 22.90
C ASN A 67 -0.96 0.90 21.70
N HIS A 68 -1.20 -0.41 21.68
CA HIS A 68 -0.81 -1.27 20.58
C HIS A 68 -1.61 -0.95 19.31
N PHE A 69 -2.94 -0.82 19.42
CA PHE A 69 -3.75 -0.47 18.27
C PHE A 69 -3.50 0.96 17.79
N ALA A 70 -3.25 1.90 18.70
CA ALA A 70 -2.81 3.25 18.33
C ALA A 70 -1.51 3.23 17.49
N PHE A 71 -0.51 2.45 17.93
CA PHE A 71 0.74 2.27 17.19
C PHE A 71 0.54 1.61 15.82
N ILE A 72 -0.22 0.51 15.76
CA ILE A 72 -0.50 -0.23 14.53
C ILE A 72 -1.25 0.65 13.53
N LYS A 73 -2.31 1.34 13.98
CA LYS A 73 -3.15 2.24 13.19
C LYS A 73 -2.32 3.31 12.47
N MET A 74 -1.42 3.98 13.21
CA MET A 74 -0.53 5.00 12.66
C MET A 74 0.57 4.42 11.78
N SER A 75 1.11 3.24 12.11
CA SER A 75 2.15 2.59 11.31
C SER A 75 1.64 2.16 9.95
N LEU A 76 0.44 1.58 9.88
CA LEU A 76 -0.21 1.20 8.64
C LEU A 76 -0.50 2.41 7.74
N TRP A 77 -0.97 3.52 8.34
CA TRP A 77 -1.14 4.76 7.59
C TRP A 77 0.17 5.25 6.98
N LYS A 78 1.25 5.27 7.77
CA LYS A 78 2.59 5.66 7.31
C LYS A 78 3.07 4.79 6.14
N VAL A 79 2.94 3.47 6.26
CA VAL A 79 3.31 2.53 5.19
C VAL A 79 2.51 2.84 3.92
N SER A 80 1.19 3.04 4.04
CA SER A 80 0.36 3.40 2.89
C SER A 80 0.84 4.68 2.19
N VAL A 81 1.11 5.74 2.96
CA VAL A 81 1.61 7.01 2.42
C VAL A 81 2.98 6.84 1.75
N ILE A 82 3.90 6.11 2.39
CA ILE A 82 5.23 5.84 1.85
C ILE A 82 5.13 5.07 0.53
N GLU A 83 4.36 3.99 0.46
CA GLU A 83 4.24 3.21 -0.77
C GLU A 83 3.52 3.97 -1.89
N LEU A 84 2.43 4.69 -1.59
CA LEU A 84 1.77 5.54 -2.58
C LEU A 84 2.71 6.62 -3.13
N SER A 85 3.53 7.22 -2.28
CA SER A 85 4.46 8.26 -2.72
C SER A 85 5.44 7.75 -3.79
N LYS A 86 5.89 6.48 -3.70
CA LYS A 86 6.79 5.86 -4.70
C LYS A 86 6.13 5.77 -6.07
N LEU A 87 4.81 5.55 -6.11
CA LEU A 87 4.05 5.48 -7.36
C LEU A 87 3.93 6.83 -8.07
N PHE A 88 3.98 7.94 -7.33
CA PHE A 88 3.73 9.27 -7.87
C PHE A 88 4.94 10.19 -7.90
N ASN A 89 6.04 9.83 -7.24
CA ASN A 89 7.24 10.65 -7.24
C ASN A 89 7.78 10.84 -8.66
N LYS A 90 8.17 12.06 -9.00
CA LYS A 90 8.63 12.43 -10.34
C LYS A 90 10.14 12.22 -10.52
N THR A 91 10.90 12.15 -9.43
CA THR A 91 12.35 12.14 -9.49
C THR A 91 12.89 10.80 -10.00
N GLU A 92 13.74 10.87 -11.03
CA GLU A 92 14.21 9.68 -11.73
C GLU A 92 15.07 8.75 -10.88
N SER A 93 15.90 9.33 -10.02
CA SER A 93 16.90 8.64 -9.20
C SER A 93 16.33 7.90 -7.99
N GLN A 94 15.14 8.29 -7.51
CA GLN A 94 14.61 7.77 -6.25
C GLN A 94 13.63 6.60 -6.45
N ASP A 95 12.73 6.70 -7.44
CA ASP A 95 11.64 5.72 -7.59
C ASP A 95 11.56 5.19 -9.03
N LYS A 96 12.23 4.05 -9.27
CA LYS A 96 12.29 3.41 -10.60
C LYS A 96 10.91 2.95 -11.09
N PHE A 97 10.07 2.47 -10.17
CA PHE A 97 8.77 1.87 -10.46
C PHE A 97 7.63 2.83 -10.13
N ASN A 98 7.61 3.99 -10.80
CA ASN A 98 6.53 4.96 -10.65
C ASN A 98 5.60 4.99 -11.87
N LEU A 99 4.35 5.36 -11.61
CA LEU A 99 3.26 5.33 -12.58
C LEU A 99 3.42 6.40 -13.67
N ASN A 100 3.90 7.60 -13.30
CA ASN A 100 4.12 8.67 -14.27
C ASN A 100 5.09 8.25 -15.38
N LYS A 101 6.21 7.61 -15.01
CA LYS A 101 7.18 7.09 -15.98
C LYS A 101 6.63 5.92 -16.79
N LEU A 102 5.79 5.06 -16.19
CA LEU A 102 5.12 4.00 -16.93
C LEU A 102 4.27 4.60 -18.06
N LEU A 103 3.45 5.60 -17.72
CA LEU A 103 2.58 6.28 -18.69
C LEU A 103 3.37 6.97 -19.79
N VAL A 104 4.44 7.70 -19.46
CA VAL A 104 5.34 8.31 -20.44
C VAL A 104 5.92 7.25 -21.39
N ASN A 105 6.36 6.11 -20.86
CA ASN A 105 6.94 5.06 -21.69
C ASN A 105 5.92 4.33 -22.59
N LEU A 106 4.63 4.39 -22.26
CA LEU A 106 3.54 3.81 -23.07
C LEU A 106 3.06 4.75 -24.19
N LYS A 107 3.48 6.02 -24.21
CA LYS A 107 3.13 6.97 -25.27
C LYS A 107 3.70 6.59 -26.63
N SER A 108 3.22 7.24 -27.68
CA SER A 108 3.62 7.04 -29.08
C SER A 108 5.12 7.28 -29.34
N ASP A 109 5.75 8.14 -28.54
CA ASP A 109 7.18 8.46 -28.55
C ASP A 109 7.98 7.70 -27.47
N GLY A 110 7.30 6.90 -26.63
CA GLY A 110 7.90 6.18 -25.51
C GLY A 110 8.57 4.85 -25.88
N HIS A 111 9.28 4.29 -24.91
CA HIS A 111 10.00 3.00 -25.03
C HIS A 111 9.10 1.83 -25.43
N PHE A 112 7.86 1.81 -24.93
CA PHE A 112 6.87 0.75 -25.16
C PHE A 112 5.87 1.08 -26.28
N ARG A 113 6.13 2.08 -27.12
CA ARG A 113 5.22 2.52 -28.20
C ARG A 113 4.74 1.40 -29.12
N SER A 114 5.55 0.36 -29.34
CA SER A 114 5.24 -0.78 -30.20
C SER A 114 4.15 -1.70 -29.64
N LEU A 115 3.83 -1.58 -28.34
CA LEU A 115 2.77 -2.35 -27.68
C LEU A 115 1.36 -1.75 -27.88
N LYS A 116 1.26 -0.60 -28.60
CA LYS A 116 0.02 -0.03 -29.15
C LYS A 116 -1.13 0.19 -28.16
N LEU A 117 -0.84 0.76 -26.98
CA LEU A 117 -1.90 1.21 -26.08
C LEU A 117 -2.65 2.43 -26.69
N SER A 118 -3.96 2.48 -26.48
CA SER A 118 -4.84 3.53 -27.03
C SER A 118 -4.49 4.93 -26.51
N SER A 119 -4.14 5.87 -27.40
CA SER A 119 -3.78 7.25 -27.02
C SER A 119 -4.89 8.00 -26.27
N PRO A 120 -6.19 7.88 -26.61
CA PRO A 120 -7.27 8.45 -25.81
C PRO A 120 -7.28 7.99 -24.34
N LYS A 121 -6.92 6.73 -24.05
CA LYS A 121 -6.86 6.21 -22.67
C LYS A 121 -5.72 6.83 -21.87
N LEU A 122 -4.54 6.90 -22.47
CA LEU A 122 -3.39 7.58 -21.86
C LEU A 122 -3.72 9.04 -21.51
N ALA A 123 -4.38 9.76 -22.44
CA ALA A 123 -4.80 11.14 -22.20
C ALA A 123 -5.85 11.27 -21.08
N ASP A 124 -6.80 10.34 -20.98
CA ASP A 124 -7.76 10.32 -19.87
C ASP A 124 -7.08 10.09 -18.52
N TRP A 125 -6.17 9.13 -18.43
CA TRP A 125 -5.43 8.84 -17.20
C TRP A 125 -4.57 10.03 -16.76
N GLU A 126 -3.87 10.69 -17.68
CA GLU A 126 -3.11 11.90 -17.39
C GLU A 126 -4.00 13.02 -16.86
N LYS A 127 -5.18 13.21 -17.47
CA LYS A 127 -6.19 14.17 -17.00
C LYS A 127 -6.69 13.84 -15.59
N ARG A 128 -6.96 12.55 -15.30
CA ARG A 128 -7.43 12.10 -13.99
C ARG A 128 -6.34 12.22 -12.92
N LEU A 129 -5.09 11.93 -13.24
CA LEU A 129 -3.94 12.18 -12.35
C LEU A 129 -3.76 13.67 -12.10
N ALA A 130 -3.89 14.51 -13.14
CA ALA A 130 -3.80 15.97 -13.00
C ALA A 130 -4.91 16.53 -12.10
N LYS A 131 -6.14 16.00 -12.18
CA LYS A 131 -7.24 16.37 -11.27
C LYS A 131 -6.97 16.02 -9.81
N ASN A 132 -6.12 15.02 -9.53
CA ASN A 132 -5.73 14.62 -8.19
C ASN A 132 -4.33 15.12 -7.78
N ARG A 133 -3.77 16.09 -8.52
CA ARG A 133 -2.41 16.59 -8.31
C ARG A 133 -2.15 17.07 -6.88
N GLU A 134 -3.12 17.75 -6.27
CA GLU A 134 -2.95 18.26 -4.90
C GLU A 134 -2.89 17.12 -3.88
N THR A 135 -3.79 16.14 -3.96
CA THR A 135 -3.73 14.93 -3.11
C THR A 135 -2.41 14.19 -3.28
N ILE A 136 -1.93 14.04 -4.53
CA ILE A 136 -0.63 13.40 -4.82
C ILE A 136 0.50 14.18 -4.16
N LYS A 137 0.49 15.51 -4.27
CA LYS A 137 1.49 16.38 -3.65
C LYS A 137 1.47 16.23 -2.12
N GLN A 138 0.29 16.20 -1.51
CA GLN A 138 0.15 16.00 -0.06
C GLN A 138 0.71 14.64 0.40
N ILE A 139 0.50 13.56 -0.36
CA ILE A 139 1.10 12.24 -0.08
C ILE A 139 2.63 12.32 -0.12
N ILE A 140 3.19 12.96 -1.15
CA ILE A 140 4.64 13.12 -1.31
C ILE A 140 5.20 13.98 -0.17
N ASP A 141 4.56 15.11 0.13
CA ASP A 141 4.95 16.00 1.23
C ASP A 141 4.92 15.29 2.59
N LEU A 142 3.90 14.46 2.86
CA LEU A 142 3.83 13.67 4.08
C LEU A 142 4.98 12.67 4.20
N ARG A 143 5.31 11.96 3.12
CA ARG A 143 6.49 11.09 3.10
C ARG A 143 7.74 11.91 3.42
N ASP A 144 8.01 12.92 2.59
CA ASP A 144 9.27 13.64 2.60
C ASP A 144 9.50 14.37 3.91
N LYS A 145 8.49 15.08 4.41
CA LYS A 145 8.65 16.00 5.54
C LYS A 145 8.33 15.35 6.89
N VAL A 146 7.46 14.33 6.94
CA VAL A 146 7.01 13.73 8.21
C VAL A 146 7.60 12.36 8.44
N TYR A 147 7.73 11.54 7.39
CA TYR A 147 8.01 10.11 7.56
C TYR A 147 9.42 9.68 7.14
N SER A 148 10.12 10.43 6.28
CA SER A 148 11.50 10.11 5.86
C SER A 148 12.60 10.82 6.65
N HIS A 149 12.28 11.85 7.42
CA HIS A 149 13.27 12.54 8.26
C HIS A 149 13.12 12.10 9.72
N THR A 150 14.14 11.41 10.23
CA THR A 150 14.31 11.06 11.65
C THR A 150 14.72 12.26 12.53
N ASP A 151 14.94 13.43 11.94
CA ASP A 151 15.42 14.60 12.65
C ASP A 151 14.29 15.32 13.39
N LYS A 152 14.49 15.45 14.71
CA LYS A 152 13.60 15.92 15.77
C LYS A 152 13.11 17.38 15.66
N ASN A 153 13.05 17.99 14.47
CA ASN A 153 12.45 19.31 14.28
C ASN A 153 10.94 19.17 13.99
N ASN A 154 10.20 18.73 15.00
CA ASN A 154 8.75 18.52 15.01
C ASN A 154 7.91 19.83 14.96
N ASN A 155 8.39 20.88 14.29
CA ASN A 155 7.64 22.12 14.11
C ASN A 155 6.91 22.20 12.76
N HIS A 156 7.03 21.18 11.91
CA HIS A 156 6.25 21.11 10.68
C HIS A 156 4.88 20.49 10.96
N ILE A 157 3.95 21.32 11.47
CA ILE A 157 2.52 21.05 11.32
C ILE A 157 2.26 21.08 9.81
N ILE A 158 2.19 19.92 9.18
CA ILE A 158 1.65 19.84 7.83
C ILE A 158 0.15 19.93 7.98
N ASP A 159 -0.39 21.09 7.63
CA ASP A 159 -1.81 21.27 7.38
C ASP A 159 -2.17 20.44 6.14
N SER A 160 -2.49 19.17 6.37
CA SER A 160 -2.75 18.19 5.34
C SER A 160 -4.24 17.87 5.32
N ASP A 161 -4.94 18.37 4.32
CA ASP A 161 -6.34 18.01 4.02
C ASP A 161 -6.48 16.61 3.38
N ILE A 162 -5.47 15.74 3.52
CA ILE A 162 -5.56 14.40 2.97
C ILE A 162 -6.57 13.60 3.80
N THR A 163 -7.57 13.05 3.12
CA THR A 163 -8.58 12.21 3.75
C THR A 163 -8.49 10.80 3.22
N PHE A 164 -9.00 9.83 3.98
CA PHE A 164 -9.09 8.45 3.52
C PHE A 164 -9.81 8.35 2.18
N GLU A 165 -10.87 9.13 1.97
CA GLU A 165 -11.65 9.14 0.73
C GLU A 165 -10.84 9.66 -0.46
N LYS A 166 -10.01 10.68 -0.27
CA LYS A 166 -9.11 11.19 -1.32
C LYS A 166 -8.02 10.15 -1.66
N THR A 167 -7.46 9.50 -0.66
CA THR A 167 -6.43 8.45 -0.83
C THR A 167 -7.00 7.20 -1.49
N GLU A 168 -8.20 6.76 -1.11
CA GLU A 168 -8.88 5.62 -1.72
C GLU A 168 -9.15 5.85 -3.22
N LYS A 169 -9.57 7.07 -3.60
CA LYS A 169 -9.75 7.45 -5.01
C LYS A 169 -8.45 7.32 -5.82
N LEU A 170 -7.31 7.66 -5.23
CA LEU A 170 -6.00 7.49 -5.88
C LEU A 170 -5.62 6.01 -6.02
N ILE A 171 -5.86 5.20 -4.99
CA ILE A 171 -5.64 3.75 -5.06
C ILE A 171 -6.47 3.16 -6.20
N LYS A 172 -7.78 3.43 -6.24
CA LYS A 172 -8.69 2.94 -7.28
C LYS A 172 -8.26 3.36 -8.69
N LEU A 173 -7.77 4.59 -8.85
CA LEU A 173 -7.23 5.08 -10.12
C LEU A 173 -5.99 4.27 -10.55
N CYS A 174 -5.05 4.01 -9.63
CA CYS A 174 -3.89 3.18 -9.92
C CYS A 174 -4.30 1.76 -10.31
N GLU A 175 -5.24 1.15 -9.58
CA GLU A 175 -5.73 -0.19 -9.90
C GLU A 175 -6.30 -0.25 -11.31
N GLU A 176 -7.21 0.66 -11.66
CA GLU A 176 -7.81 0.72 -12.99
C GLU A 176 -6.76 0.81 -14.10
N ILE A 177 -5.74 1.67 -13.93
CA ILE A 177 -4.66 1.82 -14.92
C ILE A 177 -3.92 0.49 -15.11
N ILE A 178 -3.54 -0.18 -14.01
CA ILE A 178 -2.79 -1.43 -14.09
C ILE A 178 -3.71 -2.54 -14.68
N GLN A 179 -5.00 -2.62 -14.31
CA GLN A 179 -5.96 -3.60 -14.86
C GLN A 179 -6.07 -3.47 -16.38
N VAL A 180 -6.24 -2.25 -16.87
CA VAL A 180 -6.37 -2.01 -18.31
C VAL A 180 -5.09 -2.39 -19.04
N ILE A 181 -3.91 -2.13 -18.46
CA ILE A 181 -2.64 -2.57 -19.05
C ILE A 181 -2.58 -4.10 -19.15
N PHE A 182 -3.01 -4.84 -18.12
CA PHE A 182 -3.07 -6.29 -18.19
C PHE A 182 -4.03 -6.82 -19.24
N ILE A 183 -5.22 -6.23 -19.32
CA ILE A 183 -6.24 -6.64 -20.29
C ILE A 183 -5.75 -6.34 -21.71
N GLU A 184 -5.27 -5.13 -21.98
CA GLU A 184 -4.97 -4.69 -23.36
C GLU A 184 -3.62 -5.14 -23.90
N ILE A 185 -2.61 -5.33 -23.04
CA ILE A 185 -1.25 -5.67 -23.49
C ILE A 185 -0.93 -7.13 -23.22
N PHE A 186 -1.36 -7.67 -22.08
CA PHE A 186 -1.03 -9.04 -21.68
C PHE A 186 -2.12 -10.05 -22.03
N ASP A 187 -3.28 -9.61 -22.54
CA ASP A 187 -4.45 -10.46 -22.78
C ASP A 187 -4.82 -11.29 -21.54
N ALA A 188 -4.57 -10.72 -20.36
CA ALA A 188 -4.70 -11.37 -19.07
C ALA A 188 -5.67 -10.59 -18.20
N ASP A 189 -6.62 -11.30 -17.60
CA ASP A 189 -7.43 -10.71 -16.54
C ASP A 189 -6.56 -10.57 -15.28
N ALA A 190 -6.18 -9.34 -14.96
CA ALA A 190 -5.58 -9.08 -13.67
C ALA A 190 -6.67 -9.12 -12.62
N LYS A 191 -6.76 -10.27 -11.93
CA LYS A 191 -7.56 -10.41 -10.71
C LYS A 191 -6.93 -9.60 -9.58
N MET A 192 -7.11 -8.29 -9.67
CA MET A 192 -6.72 -7.30 -8.66
C MET A 192 -7.62 -7.33 -7.42
N ASN A 193 -8.62 -8.21 -7.44
CA ASN A 193 -9.60 -8.44 -6.38
C ASN A 193 -9.06 -9.20 -5.16
N LEU A 194 -7.76 -9.53 -5.11
CA LEU A 194 -7.15 -10.17 -3.94
C LEU A 194 -6.41 -9.14 -3.10
N VAL A 195 -7.16 -8.22 -2.49
CA VAL A 195 -6.69 -7.59 -1.25
C VAL A 195 -7.13 -8.48 -0.12
N TYR A 196 -6.17 -9.16 0.50
CA TYR A 196 -6.33 -9.80 1.80
C TYR A 196 -6.37 -8.72 2.89
N PHE A 197 -7.31 -7.77 2.76
CA PHE A 197 -7.86 -7.23 3.99
C PHE A 197 -8.63 -8.40 4.58
N ASP A 198 -7.94 -9.15 5.42
CA ASP A 198 -8.46 -10.38 5.97
C ASP A 198 -9.64 -9.98 6.85
N GLU A 199 -10.84 -10.35 6.42
CA GLU A 199 -12.05 -10.09 7.20
C GLU A 199 -11.93 -10.70 8.61
N SER A 200 -11.09 -11.74 8.79
CA SER A 200 -10.78 -12.30 10.11
C SER A 200 -10.06 -11.31 11.03
N PHE A 201 -9.29 -10.35 10.48
CA PHE A 201 -8.67 -9.30 11.28
C PHE A 201 -9.71 -8.42 11.98
N LYS A 202 -10.88 -8.21 11.37
CA LYS A 202 -11.97 -7.43 11.99
C LYS A 202 -12.49 -8.10 13.26
N GLU A 203 -12.44 -9.43 13.32
CA GLU A 203 -12.85 -10.17 14.51
C GLU A 203 -11.92 -9.95 15.69
N ILE A 204 -10.64 -9.60 15.48
CA ILE A 204 -9.68 -9.41 16.57
C ILE A 204 -10.09 -8.21 17.48
N PRO A 205 -10.23 -6.96 16.99
CA PRO A 205 -10.68 -5.86 17.85
C PRO A 205 -12.05 -6.09 18.47
N LYS A 206 -12.95 -6.74 17.73
CA LYS A 206 -14.30 -7.06 18.20
C LYS A 206 -14.29 -8.02 19.38
N ILE A 207 -13.57 -9.13 19.29
CA ILE A 207 -13.42 -10.11 20.38
C ILE A 207 -12.78 -9.44 21.60
N LEU A 208 -11.74 -8.63 21.38
CA LEU A 208 -11.04 -7.96 22.47
C LEU A 208 -11.91 -6.92 23.18
N ALA A 209 -12.70 -6.15 22.43
CA ALA A 209 -13.67 -5.20 22.99
C ALA A 209 -14.74 -5.91 23.83
N GLN A 210 -15.27 -7.02 23.33
CA GLN A 210 -16.25 -7.85 24.06
C GLN A 210 -15.67 -8.41 25.36
N GLU A 211 -14.45 -8.94 25.32
CA GLU A 211 -13.78 -9.48 26.50
C GLU A 211 -13.45 -8.39 27.53
N GLU A 212 -13.05 -7.19 27.09
CA GLU A 212 -12.83 -6.07 28.01
C GLU A 212 -14.12 -5.66 28.73
N ASN A 213 -15.23 -5.54 27.99
CA ASN A 213 -16.53 -5.21 28.57
C ASN A 213 -17.01 -6.27 29.56
N ARG A 214 -16.89 -7.56 29.20
CA ARG A 214 -17.23 -8.67 30.08
C ARG A 214 -16.45 -8.64 31.40
N ARG A 215 -15.15 -8.29 31.35
CA ARG A 215 -14.32 -8.14 32.56
C ARG A 215 -14.78 -6.97 33.42
N LYS A 216 -15.09 -5.82 32.82
CA LYS A 216 -15.60 -4.64 33.54
C LYS A 216 -16.92 -4.94 34.24
N GLU A 217 -17.86 -5.58 33.55
CA GLU A 217 -19.16 -5.98 34.10
C GLU A 217 -18.99 -6.90 35.31
N LYS A 218 -18.12 -7.91 35.20
CA LYS A 218 -17.83 -8.83 36.31
C LYS A 218 -17.28 -8.10 37.54
N ILE A 219 -16.33 -7.17 37.35
CA ILE A 219 -15.76 -6.36 38.45
C ILE A 219 -16.85 -5.52 39.13
N ILE A 220 -17.76 -4.93 38.35
CA ILE A 220 -18.87 -4.13 38.87
C ILE A 220 -19.84 -5.01 39.69
N GLU A 221 -20.16 -6.21 39.19
CA GLU A 221 -21.01 -7.17 39.91
C GLU A 221 -20.39 -7.63 41.22
N ASP A 222 -19.09 -7.98 41.20
CA ASP A 222 -18.35 -8.37 42.39
C ASP A 222 -18.37 -7.24 43.43
N TYR A 223 -18.10 -5.99 43.02
CA TYR A 223 -18.15 -4.83 43.91
C TYR A 223 -19.54 -4.62 44.53
N LYS A 224 -20.61 -4.71 43.72
CA LYS A 224 -22.00 -4.61 44.21
C LYS A 224 -22.32 -5.68 45.25
N ARG A 225 -21.79 -6.88 45.08
CA ARG A 225 -21.98 -7.99 46.03
C ARG A 225 -21.28 -7.75 47.37
N TYR A 226 -20.08 -7.15 47.37
CA TYR A 226 -19.36 -6.81 48.60
C TYR A 226 -19.93 -5.57 49.32
N SER A 227 -20.64 -4.70 48.62
CA SER A 227 -21.26 -3.48 49.19
C SER A 227 -22.64 -3.70 49.83
N ARG A 228 -23.18 -4.92 49.79
CA ARG A 228 -24.44 -5.33 50.42
C ARG A 228 -24.16 -6.13 51.68
#